data_AF-A0A954TBS7-F1
#
_entry.id   AF-A0A954TBS7-F1
#
_cell.length_a   1.000
_cell.length_b   1.000
_cell.length_c   1.000
_cell.angle_alpha   90.00
_cell.angle_beta   90.00
_cell.angle_gamma   90.00
#
_symmetry.space_group_name_H-M   'P 1'
#
loop_
_entity.id
_entity.type
_entity.pdbx_description
1 polymer ?
#
loop_
_entity_poly.entity_id
_entity_poly.type
_entity_poly.pdbx_seq_one_letter_code
_entity_poly.pdbx_strand_id
1 'polypeptide(L)'
;MMEDQNPYAANAQSVTDTSAYEFTAAAPVPAGMVGHVTAVGILQIVLGCLELFVAAMWLVVGLLMPQINKLPTDQPGGPDPKSALMFLIFFSIGAAVLSLFAIMRIGSGIGSFYFRGRLWMIVSLIGGLLSAFTCYCAPFSVALGIYGLVVMFNSQVVTAYKMGKQGVPASEIKRQLLYANYESRAFTPHSDSSH
;
A
#
# COMPACT_ATOMS: atom_id res chain seq x y z
N MET A 1 -36.00 -48.79 9.93
CA MET A 1 -35.89 -47.32 10.08
C MET A 1 -34.42 -47.00 9.90
N MET A 2 -34.07 -46.36 8.78
CA MET A 2 -32.69 -46.00 8.44
C MET A 2 -32.41 -44.62 9.02
N GLU A 3 -31.40 -44.54 9.87
CA GLU A 3 -30.95 -43.29 10.49
C GLU A 3 -30.12 -42.51 9.45
N ASP A 4 -30.65 -41.37 9.01
CA ASP A 4 -30.02 -40.46 8.04
C ASP A 4 -28.77 -39.84 8.68
N GLN A 5 -27.61 -40.46 8.43
CA GLN A 5 -26.31 -39.98 8.87
C GLN A 5 -25.94 -38.74 8.04
N ASN A 6 -26.25 -37.56 8.57
CA ASN A 6 -26.01 -36.28 7.92
C ASN A 6 -24.51 -36.09 7.60
N PRO A 7 -24.09 -36.11 6.32
CA PRO A 7 -22.69 -35.97 5.93
C PRO A 7 -22.14 -34.55 6.13
N TYR A 8 -23.00 -33.59 6.53
CA TYR A 8 -22.63 -32.22 6.89
C TYR A 8 -22.54 -32.00 8.41
N ALA A 9 -22.67 -33.05 9.23
CA ALA A 9 -22.33 -32.95 10.65
C ALA A 9 -20.82 -32.74 10.76
N ALA A 10 -20.41 -31.46 10.79
CA ALA A 10 -19.03 -31.07 11.05
C ALA A 10 -18.57 -31.78 12.33
N ASN A 11 -17.44 -32.48 12.25
CA ASN A 11 -16.77 -33.02 13.42
C ASN A 11 -16.57 -31.87 14.41
N ALA A 12 -17.43 -31.79 15.42
CA ALA A 12 -17.26 -30.92 16.57
C ALA A 12 -16.10 -31.48 17.38
N GLN A 13 -14.89 -31.31 16.86
CA GLN A 13 -13.68 -31.49 17.64
C GLN A 13 -13.73 -30.41 18.72
N SER A 14 -14.05 -30.85 19.92
CA SER A 14 -13.95 -30.10 21.16
C SER A 14 -12.50 -29.67 21.33
N VAL A 15 -12.20 -28.46 20.88
CA VAL A 15 -10.96 -27.73 21.19
C VAL A 15 -11.07 -27.30 22.66
N THR A 16 -10.79 -28.23 23.57
CA THR A 16 -10.88 -28.04 25.02
C THR A 16 -9.51 -27.70 25.62
N ASP A 17 -8.72 -26.88 24.92
CA ASP A 17 -7.48 -26.30 25.44
C ASP A 17 -7.38 -24.84 25.01
N THR A 18 -8.16 -23.98 25.66
CA THR A 18 -8.09 -22.51 25.50
C THR A 18 -8.16 -21.85 26.87
N SER A 19 -7.35 -22.32 27.81
CA SER A 19 -7.11 -21.63 29.07
C SER A 19 -5.91 -20.69 28.90
N ALA A 20 -6.12 -19.41 29.25
CA ALA A 20 -5.12 -18.35 29.41
C ALA A 20 -4.70 -17.48 28.20
N TYR A 21 -5.57 -17.33 27.20
CA TYR A 21 -5.65 -16.05 26.49
C TYR A 21 -7.04 -15.49 26.74
N GLU A 22 -7.17 -14.72 27.82
CA GLU A 22 -8.31 -13.83 28.01
C GLU A 22 -8.26 -12.80 26.88
N PHE A 23 -8.82 -13.18 25.74
CA PHE A 23 -9.11 -12.30 24.63
C PHE A 23 -10.16 -11.33 25.16
N THR A 24 -9.70 -10.25 25.79
CA THR A 24 -10.53 -9.09 26.09
C THR A 24 -11.23 -8.75 24.78
N ALA A 25 -12.54 -8.96 24.73
CA ALA A 25 -13.32 -8.82 23.51
C ALA A 25 -13.15 -7.38 23.02
N ALA A 26 -12.23 -7.18 22.09
CA ALA A 26 -11.97 -5.89 21.48
C ALA A 26 -13.30 -5.42 20.89
N ALA A 27 -13.68 -4.18 21.20
CA ALA A 27 -14.92 -3.58 20.74
C ALA A 27 -15.17 -3.89 19.25
N PRO A 28 -16.43 -4.15 18.83
CA PRO A 28 -16.77 -4.56 17.47
C PRO A 28 -16.19 -3.55 16.47
N VAL A 29 -15.13 -3.98 15.77
CA VAL A 29 -14.43 -3.16 14.79
C VAL A 29 -15.31 -3.07 13.54
N PRO A 30 -15.65 -1.87 13.04
CA PRO A 30 -16.53 -1.73 11.88
C PRO A 30 -15.99 -2.49 10.66
N ALA A 31 -16.83 -3.32 10.08
CA ALA A 31 -16.62 -3.99 8.79
C ALA A 31 -16.16 -2.97 7.72
N GLY A 32 -15.04 -3.12 7.02
CA GLY A 32 -13.87 -3.97 7.27
C GLY A 32 -12.66 -3.26 6.67
N MET A 33 -11.67 -2.94 7.51
CA MET A 33 -10.45 -2.20 7.09
C MET A 33 -9.65 -2.93 6.00
N VAL A 34 -9.89 -4.22 5.80
CA VAL A 34 -9.28 -5.03 4.74
C VAL A 34 -9.57 -4.48 3.34
N GLY A 35 -10.77 -3.91 3.12
CA GLY A 35 -11.11 -3.27 1.86
C GLY A 35 -10.26 -2.02 1.57
N HIS A 36 -9.80 -1.33 2.62
CA HIS A 36 -8.98 -0.12 2.50
C HIS A 36 -7.58 -0.44 1.99
N VAL A 37 -7.05 -1.65 2.22
CA VAL A 37 -5.76 -2.10 1.68
C VAL A 37 -5.75 -2.03 0.15
N THR A 38 -6.84 -2.43 -0.49
CA THR A 38 -6.98 -2.35 -1.96
C THR A 38 -6.99 -0.89 -2.44
N ALA A 39 -7.68 0.00 -1.73
CA ALA A 39 -7.68 1.43 -2.06
C ALA A 39 -6.28 2.04 -1.93
N VAL A 40 -5.54 1.74 -0.86
CA VAL A 40 -4.15 2.18 -0.69
C VAL A 40 -3.28 1.63 -1.83
N GLY A 41 -3.44 0.36 -2.21
CA GLY A 41 -2.71 -0.24 -3.33
C GLY A 41 -2.92 0.48 -4.66
N ILE A 42 -4.17 0.83 -5.00
CA ILE A 42 -4.49 1.59 -6.21
C ILE A 42 -3.85 2.97 -6.16
N LEU A 43 -4.00 3.69 -5.04
CA LEU A 43 -3.43 5.02 -4.88
C LEU A 43 -1.89 5.01 -4.98
N GLN A 44 -1.24 3.96 -4.47
CA GLN A 44 0.20 3.76 -4.58
C GLN A 44 0.65 3.57 -6.04
N ILE A 45 -0.13 2.85 -6.85
CA ILE A 45 0.13 2.68 -8.28
C ILE A 45 0.00 4.00 -9.02
N VAL A 46 -1.09 4.73 -8.79
CA VAL A 46 -1.33 6.04 -9.42
C VAL A 46 -0.19 7.01 -9.08
N LEU A 47 0.24 7.04 -7.82
CA LEU A 47 1.35 7.86 -7.37
C LEU A 47 2.67 7.47 -8.04
N GLY A 48 2.95 6.16 -8.13
CA GLY A 48 4.13 5.67 -8.85
C GLY A 48 4.12 6.04 -10.33
N CYS A 49 2.97 5.96 -11.00
CA CYS A 49 2.84 6.41 -12.40
C CYS A 49 3.10 7.91 -12.56
N LEU A 50 2.60 8.75 -11.64
CA LEU A 50 2.85 10.18 -11.64
C LEU A 50 4.33 10.51 -11.42
N GLU A 51 4.99 9.83 -10.48
CA GLU A 51 6.44 10.00 -10.28
C GLU A 51 7.25 9.56 -11.49
N LEU A 52 6.87 8.46 -12.14
CA LEU A 52 7.52 8.00 -13.36
C LEU A 52 7.37 9.00 -14.51
N PHE A 53 6.20 9.64 -14.62
CA PHE A 53 5.96 10.72 -15.58
C PHE A 53 6.85 11.93 -15.32
N VAL A 54 6.98 12.36 -14.05
CA VAL A 54 7.87 13.46 -13.66
C VAL A 54 9.34 13.11 -13.93
N ALA A 55 9.75 11.88 -13.62
CA ALA A 55 11.10 11.39 -13.90
C ALA A 55 11.41 11.39 -15.40
N ALA A 56 10.47 10.93 -16.23
CA ALA A 56 10.59 10.98 -17.68
C ALA A 56 10.69 12.42 -18.19
N MET A 57 9.88 13.34 -17.67
CA MET A 57 9.95 14.76 -18.00
C MET A 57 11.32 15.37 -17.63
N TRP A 58 11.84 15.06 -16.44
CA TRP A 58 13.17 15.49 -16.00
C TRP A 58 14.29 14.98 -16.91
N LEU A 59 14.17 13.72 -17.36
CA LEU A 59 15.12 13.14 -18.31
C LEU A 59 15.06 13.86 -19.66
N VAL A 60 13.87 14.16 -20.18
CA VAL A 60 13.69 14.92 -21.43
C VAL A 60 14.29 16.33 -21.30
N VAL A 61 14.02 17.05 -20.20
CA VAL A 61 14.60 18.37 -19.93
C VAL A 61 16.13 18.30 -19.87
N GLY A 62 16.69 17.30 -19.16
CA GLY A 62 18.12 17.07 -19.08
C GLY A 62 18.77 16.80 -20.46
N LEU A 63 18.07 16.10 -21.35
CA LEU A 63 18.53 15.82 -22.72
C LEU A 63 18.38 17.02 -23.67
N LEU A 64 17.38 17.88 -23.48
CA LEU A 64 17.16 19.07 -24.31
C LEU A 64 18.13 20.21 -23.98
N MET A 65 18.50 20.38 -22.71
CA MET A 65 19.43 21.43 -22.26
C MET A 65 20.73 21.56 -23.09
N PRO A 66 21.49 20.49 -23.38
CA PRO A 66 22.71 20.62 -24.20
C PRO A 66 22.44 21.07 -25.65
N GLN A 67 21.22 20.89 -26.18
CA GLN A 67 20.86 21.38 -27.52
C GLN A 67 20.60 22.88 -27.52
N ILE A 68 20.01 23.41 -26.44
CA ILE A 68 19.76 24.85 -26.29
C ILE A 68 21.09 25.62 -26.21
N ASN A 69 22.11 25.05 -25.56
CA ASN A 69 23.43 25.68 -25.45
C ASN A 69 24.24 25.69 -26.75
N LYS A 70 23.77 25.02 -27.82
CA LYS A 70 24.39 25.11 -29.15
C LYS A 70 23.91 26.31 -29.95
N LEU A 71 22.88 27.02 -29.47
CA LEU A 71 22.45 28.27 -30.09
C LEU A 71 23.57 29.31 -29.89
N PRO A 72 24.00 30.03 -30.94
CA PRO A 72 25.04 31.02 -30.83
C PRO A 72 24.61 32.12 -29.85
N THR A 73 25.11 32.03 -28.62
CA THR A 73 24.99 33.09 -27.63
C THR A 73 26.09 34.11 -27.90
N ASP A 74 25.85 35.01 -28.85
CA ASP A 74 26.59 36.29 -28.95
C ASP A 74 26.32 37.20 -27.72
N GLN A 75 25.52 36.71 -26.77
CA GLN A 75 25.16 37.40 -25.55
C GLN A 75 26.26 37.20 -24.49
N PRO A 76 26.96 38.28 -24.07
CA PRO A 76 27.89 38.23 -22.97
C PRO A 76 27.16 37.77 -21.69
N GLY A 77 27.62 36.67 -21.09
CA GLY A 77 26.97 36.06 -19.92
C GLY A 77 26.13 34.81 -20.20
N GLY A 78 26.27 34.19 -21.39
CA GLY A 78 25.70 32.88 -21.66
C GLY A 78 26.15 31.80 -20.64
N PRO A 79 25.34 30.75 -20.42
CA PRO A 79 25.67 29.69 -19.48
C PRO A 79 26.97 28.99 -19.87
N ASP A 80 27.90 28.89 -18.92
CA ASP A 80 29.17 28.19 -19.13
C ASP A 80 28.90 26.75 -19.63
N PRO A 81 29.68 26.22 -20.59
CA PRO A 81 29.51 24.84 -21.06
C PRO A 81 29.64 23.81 -19.92
N LYS A 82 30.33 24.17 -18.84
CA LYS A 82 30.43 23.36 -17.62
C LYS A 82 29.11 23.29 -16.83
N SER A 83 28.32 24.37 -16.77
CA SER A 83 27.04 24.35 -16.07
C SER A 83 26.03 23.46 -16.80
N ALA A 84 26.06 23.44 -18.14
CA ALA A 84 25.22 22.55 -18.95
C ALA A 84 25.42 21.06 -18.62
N LEU A 85 26.69 20.63 -18.54
CA LEU A 85 27.06 19.27 -18.16
C LEU A 85 26.58 18.95 -16.73
N MET A 86 26.76 19.88 -15.79
CA MET A 86 26.34 19.72 -14.40
C MET A 86 24.81 19.55 -14.28
N PHE A 87 24.03 20.33 -15.03
CA PHE A 87 22.57 20.16 -15.10
C PHE A 87 22.19 18.80 -15.67
N LEU A 88 22.80 18.36 -16.79
CA LEU A 88 22.52 17.05 -17.37
C LEU A 88 22.78 15.92 -16.37
N ILE A 89 23.90 15.97 -15.65
CA ILE A 89 24.24 14.98 -14.62
C ILE A 89 23.21 15.03 -13.47
N PHE A 90 22.86 16.22 -12.98
CA PHE A 90 21.91 16.36 -11.88
C PHE A 90 20.50 15.87 -12.25
N PHE A 91 19.98 16.28 -13.41
CA PHE A 91 18.67 15.86 -13.90
C PHE A 91 18.62 14.35 -14.21
N SER A 92 19.69 13.78 -14.78
CA SER A 92 19.74 12.34 -15.07
C SER A 92 19.82 11.49 -13.81
N ILE A 93 20.62 11.88 -12.81
CA ILE A 93 20.66 11.20 -11.51
C ILE A 93 19.30 11.33 -10.81
N GLY A 94 18.73 12.54 -10.78
CA GLY A 94 17.41 12.78 -10.19
C GLY A 94 16.32 11.93 -10.85
N ALA A 95 16.29 11.89 -12.18
CA ALA A 95 15.35 11.06 -12.93
C ALA A 95 15.55 9.55 -12.67
N ALA A 96 16.80 9.08 -12.57
CA ALA A 96 17.10 7.68 -12.27
C ALA A 96 16.61 7.28 -10.86
N VAL A 97 16.88 8.12 -9.86
CA VAL A 97 16.46 7.89 -8.48
C VAL A 97 14.94 7.92 -8.37
N LEU A 98 14.26 8.92 -8.96
CA LEU A 98 12.80 8.99 -8.98
C LEU A 98 12.17 7.79 -9.69
N SER A 99 12.75 7.36 -10.81
CA SER A 99 12.27 6.18 -11.56
C SER A 99 12.36 4.91 -10.71
N LEU A 100 13.43 4.75 -9.93
CA LEU A 100 13.59 3.61 -9.02
C LEU A 100 12.48 3.58 -7.95
N PHE A 101 12.20 4.72 -7.31
CA PHE A 101 11.11 4.82 -6.33
C PHE A 101 9.74 4.59 -6.94
N ALA A 102 9.50 5.12 -8.14
CA ALA A 102 8.26 4.92 -8.89
C ALA A 102 8.01 3.43 -9.18
N ILE A 103 9.02 2.71 -9.69
CA ILE A 103 8.93 1.27 -9.95
C ILE A 103 8.68 0.49 -8.65
N MET A 104 9.38 0.84 -7.56
CA MET A 104 9.18 0.21 -6.26
C MET A 104 7.75 0.43 -5.73
N ARG A 105 7.18 1.63 -5.93
CA ARG A 105 5.79 1.94 -5.59
C ARG A 105 4.79 1.12 -6.39
N ILE A 106 4.93 1.07 -7.71
CA ILE A 106 4.06 0.26 -8.58
C ILE A 106 4.14 -1.21 -8.19
N GLY A 107 5.34 -1.76 -8.01
CA GLY A 107 5.54 -3.16 -7.61
C GLY A 107 4.91 -3.47 -6.25
N SER A 108 5.06 -2.59 -5.26
CA SER A 108 4.44 -2.76 -3.95
C SER A 108 2.91 -2.67 -4.00
N GLY A 109 2.37 -1.78 -4.85
CA GLY A 109 0.94 -1.64 -5.08
C GLY A 109 0.35 -2.89 -5.71
N ILE A 110 1.02 -3.47 -6.70
CA ILE A 110 0.60 -4.76 -7.30
C ILE A 110 0.65 -5.89 -6.25
N GLY A 111 1.72 -5.95 -5.45
CA GLY A 111 1.87 -6.95 -4.38
C GLY A 111 0.76 -6.87 -3.32
N SER A 112 0.17 -5.69 -3.10
CA SER A 112 -0.91 -5.49 -2.14
C SER A 112 -2.20 -6.25 -2.52
N PHE A 113 -2.49 -6.45 -3.80
CA PHE A 113 -3.66 -7.21 -4.24
C PHE A 113 -3.59 -8.69 -3.88
N TYR A 114 -2.38 -9.24 -3.78
CA TYR A 114 -2.15 -10.65 -3.48
C TYR A 114 -1.89 -10.90 -1.99
N PHE A 115 -1.96 -9.88 -1.13
CA PHE A 115 -1.60 -9.97 0.29
C PHE A 115 -0.21 -10.63 0.53
N ARG A 116 0.71 -10.45 -0.43
CA ARG A 116 2.05 -11.05 -0.40
C ARG A 116 3.08 -9.99 0.01
N GLY A 117 3.53 -10.09 1.25
CA GLY A 117 4.68 -9.33 1.74
C GLY A 117 4.34 -7.93 2.28
N ARG A 118 3.81 -7.87 3.51
CA ARG A 118 3.56 -6.62 4.27
C ARG A 118 4.76 -5.66 4.30
N LEU A 119 5.97 -6.22 4.39
CA LEU A 119 7.22 -5.47 4.45
C LEU A 119 7.47 -4.63 3.20
N TRP A 120 7.19 -5.16 2.00
CA TRP A 120 7.43 -4.43 0.74
C TRP A 120 6.58 -3.16 0.65
N MET A 121 5.34 -3.24 1.11
CA MET A 121 4.44 -2.09 1.12
C MET A 121 4.85 -1.05 2.19
N ILE A 122 5.29 -1.48 3.37
CA ILE A 122 5.82 -0.56 4.40
C ILE A 122 7.10 0.14 3.90
N VAL A 123 8.04 -0.61 3.33
CA VAL A 123 9.28 -0.06 2.77
C VAL A 123 8.98 0.93 1.64
N SER A 124 7.99 0.64 0.79
CA SER A 124 7.55 1.56 -0.25
C SER A 124 6.90 2.84 0.29
N LEU A 125 6.09 2.74 1.35
CA LEU A 125 5.49 3.92 2.00
C LEU A 125 6.56 4.82 2.63
N ILE A 126 7.53 4.24 3.33
CA ILE A 126 8.63 4.98 3.96
C ILE A 126 9.55 5.60 2.89
N GLY A 127 9.93 4.84 1.86
CA GLY A 127 10.71 5.36 0.74
C GLY A 127 9.98 6.50 0.02
N GLY A 128 8.66 6.39 -0.06
CA GLY A 128 7.80 7.45 -0.58
C GLY A 128 7.69 8.70 0.30
N LEU A 129 7.80 8.56 1.62
CA LEU A 129 7.91 9.72 2.52
C LEU A 129 9.24 10.44 2.31
N LEU A 130 10.32 9.71 2.05
CA LEU A 130 11.62 10.31 1.75
C LEU A 130 11.60 11.06 0.42
N SER A 131 10.88 10.56 -0.60
CA SER A 131 10.70 11.27 -1.87
C SER A 131 9.78 12.50 -1.79
N ALA A 132 9.00 12.63 -0.71
CA ALA A 132 8.12 13.79 -0.51
C ALA A 132 8.91 15.11 -0.40
N PHE A 133 10.18 15.08 -0.01
CA PHE A 133 11.00 16.30 0.10
C PHE A 133 11.52 16.82 -1.24
N THR A 134 11.44 16.03 -2.32
CA THR A 134 12.11 16.34 -3.58
C THR A 134 11.16 16.75 -4.70
N CYS A 135 9.86 16.51 -4.56
CA CYS A 135 8.89 16.75 -5.63
C CYS A 135 7.56 17.32 -5.13
N TYR A 136 6.80 17.95 -6.04
CA TYR A 136 5.47 18.52 -5.76
C TYR A 136 4.45 17.48 -5.26
N CYS A 137 4.74 16.18 -5.41
CA CYS A 137 3.91 15.08 -4.90
C CYS A 137 3.96 14.96 -3.35
N ALA A 138 4.62 15.89 -2.66
CA ALA A 138 4.78 15.92 -1.21
C ALA A 138 3.47 15.73 -0.42
N PRO A 139 2.43 16.58 -0.58
CA PRO A 139 1.21 16.45 0.23
C PRO A 139 0.51 15.11 -0.01
N PHE A 140 0.53 14.61 -1.24
CA PHE A 140 -0.09 13.33 -1.58
C PHE A 140 0.69 12.14 -1.04
N SER A 141 2.03 12.18 -1.12
CA SER A 141 2.92 11.16 -0.55
C SER A 141 2.82 11.10 0.97
N VAL A 142 2.74 12.25 1.65
CA VAL A 142 2.56 12.32 3.10
C VAL A 142 1.19 11.77 3.51
N ALA A 143 0.12 12.19 2.84
CA ALA A 143 -1.23 11.70 3.11
C ALA A 143 -1.34 10.18 2.93
N LEU A 144 -0.84 9.64 1.82
CA LEU A 144 -0.81 8.20 1.57
C LEU A 144 0.11 7.45 2.51
N GLY A 145 1.24 8.04 2.88
CA GLY A 145 2.17 7.48 3.85
C GLY A 145 1.51 7.26 5.20
N ILE A 146 0.89 8.31 5.76
CA ILE A 146 0.19 8.24 7.05
C ILE A 146 -1.00 7.27 6.96
N TYR A 147 -1.86 7.44 5.96
CA TYR A 147 -3.05 6.60 5.78
C TYR A 147 -2.69 5.13 5.57
N GLY A 148 -1.69 4.86 4.72
CA GLY A 148 -1.19 3.52 4.45
C GLY A 148 -0.58 2.86 5.68
N LEU A 149 0.21 3.60 6.49
CA LEU A 149 0.78 3.07 7.73
C LEU A 149 -0.31 2.73 8.76
N VAL A 150 -1.33 3.59 8.92
CA VAL A 150 -2.46 3.33 9.83
C VAL A 150 -3.21 2.06 9.41
N VAL A 151 -3.51 1.90 8.12
CA VAL A 151 -4.18 0.70 7.60
C VAL A 151 -3.30 -0.55 7.80
N MET A 152 -2.00 -0.45 7.58
CA MET A 152 -1.07 -1.59 7.66
C MET A 152 -0.77 -2.06 9.09
N PHE A 153 -0.98 -1.20 10.08
CA PHE A 153 -0.88 -1.56 11.50
C PHE A 153 -2.18 -2.10 12.10
N ASN A 154 -3.29 -2.07 11.36
CA ASN A 154 -4.52 -2.68 11.84
C ASN A 154 -4.36 -4.20 11.98
N SER A 155 -4.74 -4.74 13.15
CA SER A 155 -4.59 -6.17 13.47
C SER A 155 -5.30 -7.10 12.48
N GLN A 156 -6.47 -6.71 11.94
CA GLN A 156 -7.19 -7.49 10.93
C GLN A 156 -6.40 -7.59 9.63
N VAL A 157 -5.76 -6.48 9.22
CA VAL A 157 -4.89 -6.45 8.03
C VAL A 157 -3.66 -7.33 8.27
N VAL A 158 -3.06 -7.28 9.45
CA VAL A 158 -1.93 -8.17 9.80
C VAL A 158 -2.32 -9.65 9.67
N THR A 159 -3.49 -10.03 10.17
CA THR A 159 -4.01 -11.40 10.08
C THR A 159 -4.29 -11.78 8.62
N ALA A 160 -4.87 -10.90 7.82
CA ALA A 160 -5.08 -11.11 6.39
C ALA A 160 -3.76 -11.37 5.64
N TYR A 161 -2.71 -10.61 5.92
CA TYR A 161 -1.38 -10.86 5.33
C TYR A 161 -0.73 -12.16 5.81
N LYS A 162 -1.02 -12.62 7.04
CA LYS A 162 -0.57 -13.94 7.51
C LYS A 162 -1.27 -15.06 6.74
N MET A 163 -2.57 -14.96 6.53
CA MET A 163 -3.34 -15.92 5.70
C MET A 163 -2.86 -15.92 4.24
N GLY A 164 -2.58 -14.74 3.66
CA GLY A 164 -2.02 -14.63 2.31
C GLY A 164 -0.63 -15.29 2.18
N LYS A 165 0.21 -15.21 3.21
CA LYS A 165 1.49 -15.94 3.27
C LYS A 165 1.33 -17.46 3.32
N GLN A 166 0.23 -17.96 3.88
CA GLN A 166 -0.12 -19.38 3.91
C GLN A 166 -0.70 -19.88 2.58
N GLY A 167 -0.85 -19.00 1.57
CA GLY A 167 -1.38 -19.36 0.26
C GLY A 167 -2.90 -19.32 0.17
N VAL A 168 -3.60 -18.79 1.18
CA VAL A 168 -5.05 -18.58 1.12
C VAL A 168 -5.35 -17.53 0.05
N PRO A 169 -6.25 -17.80 -0.91
CA PRO A 169 -6.57 -16.85 -1.96
C PRO A 169 -7.25 -15.59 -1.39
N ALA A 170 -6.97 -14.43 -1.98
CA ALA A 170 -7.46 -13.13 -1.51
C ALA A 170 -8.99 -13.04 -1.40
N SER A 171 -9.72 -13.73 -2.29
CA SER A 171 -11.19 -13.81 -2.25
C SER A 171 -11.69 -14.52 -0.99
N GLU A 172 -11.05 -15.62 -0.60
CA GLU A 172 -11.42 -16.40 0.59
C GLU A 172 -11.07 -15.63 1.87
N ILE A 173 -9.92 -14.93 1.90
CA ILE A 173 -9.56 -14.05 3.03
C ILE A 173 -10.62 -12.97 3.25
N LYS A 174 -11.05 -12.30 2.17
CA LYS A 174 -12.11 -11.30 2.23
C LYS A 174 -13.42 -11.91 2.73
N ARG A 175 -13.77 -13.11 2.24
CA ARG A 175 -14.98 -13.84 2.63
C ARG A 175 -14.97 -14.19 4.13
N GLN A 176 -13.87 -14.75 4.63
CA GLN A 176 -13.72 -15.10 6.04
C GLN A 176 -13.79 -13.88 6.96
N LEU A 177 -13.17 -12.77 6.57
CA LEU A 177 -13.21 -11.53 7.34
C LEU A 177 -14.59 -10.86 7.30
N LEU A 178 -15.35 -11.02 6.23
CA LEU A 178 -16.75 -10.60 6.18
C LEU A 178 -17.62 -11.46 7.10
N TYR A 179 -17.44 -12.78 7.12
CA TYR A 179 -18.18 -13.67 8.03
C TYR A 179 -17.88 -13.37 9.49
N ALA A 180 -16.61 -13.19 9.87
CA ALA A 180 -16.23 -12.82 11.23
C ALA A 180 -16.85 -11.47 11.69
N ASN A 181 -17.01 -10.52 10.76
CA ASN A 181 -17.70 -9.26 11.03
C ASN A 181 -19.22 -9.43 11.16
N TYR A 182 -19.82 -10.40 10.45
CA TYR A 182 -21.25 -10.68 10.56
C TYR A 182 -21.60 -11.34 11.89
N GLU A 183 -20.81 -12.33 12.29
CA GLU A 183 -21.01 -13.07 13.54
C GLU A 183 -20.88 -12.18 14.79
N SER A 184 -19.92 -11.26 14.79
CA SER A 184 -19.75 -10.29 15.88
C SER A 184 -20.91 -9.29 16.01
N ARG A 185 -21.67 -9.03 14.93
CA ARG A 185 -22.88 -8.19 14.97
C ARG A 185 -24.13 -8.95 15.36
N ALA A 186 -24.21 -10.24 15.04
CA ALA A 186 -25.35 -11.07 15.42
C ALA A 186 -25.40 -11.32 16.94
N PHE A 187 -24.26 -11.27 17.63
CA PHE A 187 -24.13 -11.57 19.06
C PHE A 187 -24.10 -10.34 19.97
N THR A 188 -24.46 -9.13 19.51
CA THR A 188 -24.75 -8.03 20.45
C THR A 188 -26.21 -8.16 20.90
N PRO A 189 -26.52 -8.84 22.03
CA PRO A 189 -27.88 -8.86 22.55
C PRO A 189 -28.29 -7.41 22.78
N HIS A 190 -29.40 -7.00 22.16
CA HIS A 190 -30.07 -5.76 22.54
C HIS A 190 -30.46 -5.92 24.01
N SER A 191 -29.63 -5.38 24.91
CA SER A 191 -30.04 -5.19 26.29
C SER A 191 -31.18 -4.18 26.24
N ASP A 192 -32.42 -4.69 26.27
CA ASP A 192 -33.63 -3.90 26.39
C ASP A 192 -33.49 -3.04 27.64
N SER A 193 -33.16 -1.77 27.41
CA SER A 193 -33.17 -0.74 28.44
C SER A 193 -34.61 -0.33 28.64
N SER A 194 -35.32 -1.14 29.42
CA SER A 194 -36.60 -0.77 30.01
C SER A 194 -36.32 0.20 31.17
N HIS A 195 -36.36 1.49 30.87
CA HIS A 195 -36.50 2.58 31.83
C HIS A 195 -37.79 3.34 31.54
#